data_AF-A0A166VMI4-F1
#
_entry.id   AF-A0A166VMI4-F1
#
_cell.length_a   1.000
_cell.length_b   1.000
_cell.length_c   1.000
_cell.angle_alpha   90.00
_cell.angle_beta   90.00
_cell.angle_gamma   90.00
#
_symmetry.space_group_name_H-M   'P 1'
#
loop_
_entity.id
_entity.type
_entity.pdbx_description
1 polymer ?
#
loop_
_entity_poly.entity_id
_entity_poly.type
_entity_poly.pdbx_seq_one_letter_code
_entity_poly.pdbx_strand_id
1 'polypeptide(L)'
;MPVSVFVLICLIGMLHHYIGYKLILTKKALDKIEPKRLFGRFCTRRVLKGLWHFSTACWFGFAALIFVLSFGETPTKETSIMIVSFIFSVSGWLSSSLKCARTIYWLSFILIAGLSASHI
;
A
#
# COMPACT_ATOMS: atom_id res chain seq x y z
N MET A 1 16.20 17.93 10.49
CA MET A 1 15.05 17.29 11.15
C MET A 1 14.18 16.38 10.24
N PRO A 2 14.76 15.48 9.44
CA PRO A 2 14.00 14.48 8.64
C PRO A 2 13.69 13.20 9.43
N VAL A 3 14.49 12.83 10.42
CA VAL A 3 14.28 11.64 11.26
C VAL A 3 12.98 11.69 12.05
N SER A 4 12.60 12.86 12.58
CA SER A 4 11.32 13.05 13.27
C SER A 4 10.13 12.82 12.34
N VAL A 5 10.22 13.28 11.08
CA VAL A 5 9.20 13.07 10.06
C VAL A 5 9.10 11.58 9.69
N PHE A 6 10.25 10.90 9.52
CA PHE A 6 10.30 9.45 9.32
C PHE A 6 9.56 8.69 10.44
N VAL A 7 9.86 8.99 11.71
CA VAL A 7 9.24 8.35 12.86
C VAL A 7 7.72 8.59 12.86
N LEU A 8 7.27 9.82 12.60
CA LEU A 8 5.84 10.15 12.54
C LEU A 8 5.13 9.40 11.42
N ILE A 9 5.74 9.29 10.23
CA ILE A 9 5.15 8.54 9.11
C ILE A 9 5.04 7.05 9.47
N CYS A 10 6.08 6.46 10.08
CA CYS A 10 6.04 5.08 10.56
C CYS A 10 4.91 4.87 11.59
N LEU A 11 4.76 5.79 12.54
CA LEU A 11 3.69 5.75 13.54
C LEU A 11 2.31 5.84 12.89
N ILE A 12 2.11 6.75 11.93
CA ILE A 12 0.85 6.86 11.19
C ILE A 12 0.57 5.59 10.41
N GLY A 13 1.58 5.01 9.72
CA GLY A 13 1.44 3.74 9.01
C GLY A 13 1.03 2.59 9.93
N MET A 14 1.64 2.49 11.12
CA MET A 14 1.28 1.49 12.14
C MET A 14 -0.12 1.71 12.70
N LEU A 15 -0.46 2.95 13.05
CA LEU A 15 -1.79 3.32 13.56
C LEU A 15 -2.87 3.06 12.51
N HIS A 16 -2.63 3.42 11.26
CA HIS A 16 -3.51 3.13 10.13
C HIS A 16 -3.72 1.63 9.98
N HIS A 17 -2.66 0.83 10.01
CA HIS A 17 -2.79 -0.63 9.98
C HIS A 17 -3.64 -1.16 11.15
N TYR A 18 -3.36 -0.70 12.37
CA TYR A 18 -4.04 -1.14 13.60
C TYR A 18 -5.52 -0.75 13.64
N ILE A 19 -5.82 0.54 13.44
CA ILE A 19 -7.19 1.08 13.42
C ILE A 19 -8.01 0.42 12.33
N GLY A 20 -7.41 0.26 11.14
CA GLY A 20 -8.06 -0.44 10.04
C GLY A 20 -8.51 -1.83 10.40
N TYR A 21 -7.60 -2.64 10.94
CA TYR A 21 -7.92 -4.00 11.34
C TYR A 21 -8.98 -4.04 12.44
N LYS A 22 -8.87 -3.16 13.45
CA LYS A 22 -9.73 -3.15 14.63
C LYS A 22 -11.13 -2.56 14.40
N LEU A 23 -11.26 -1.55 13.53
CA LEU A 23 -12.50 -0.79 13.38
C LEU A 23 -13.18 -1.04 12.03
N ILE A 24 -12.41 -1.11 10.93
CA ILE A 24 -12.97 -1.05 9.57
C ILE A 24 -13.00 -2.43 8.91
N LEU A 25 -11.96 -3.23 9.11
CA LEU A 25 -11.79 -4.54 8.46
C LEU A 25 -12.31 -5.71 9.31
N THR A 26 -12.95 -5.43 10.45
CA THR A 26 -13.60 -6.47 11.25
C THR A 26 -14.78 -7.08 10.50
N LYS A 27 -15.08 -8.35 10.78
CA LYS A 27 -16.25 -9.02 10.19
C LYS A 27 -17.53 -8.22 10.43
N LYS A 28 -17.76 -7.74 11.66
CA LYS A 28 -18.94 -6.96 12.04
C LYS A 28 -19.06 -5.65 11.25
N ALA A 29 -17.96 -4.92 11.02
CA ALA A 29 -17.98 -3.69 10.23
C ALA A 29 -18.22 -3.98 8.74
N LEU A 30 -17.56 -5.00 8.19
CA LEU A 30 -17.68 -5.37 6.78
C LEU A 30 -19.06 -5.97 6.45
N ASP A 31 -19.71 -6.65 7.40
CA ASP A 31 -21.03 -7.24 7.22
C ASP A 31 -22.16 -6.19 7.20
N LYS A 32 -21.91 -4.99 7.76
CA LYS A 32 -22.81 -3.83 7.65
C LYS A 32 -22.76 -3.14 6.28
N ILE A 33 -21.77 -3.46 5.45
CA ILE A 33 -21.66 -2.89 4.11
C ILE A 33 -22.74 -3.54 3.23
N GLU A 34 -23.70 -2.74 2.79
CA GLU A 34 -24.69 -3.13 1.78
C GLU A 34 -24.22 -2.66 0.40
N PRO A 35 -23.52 -3.51 -0.37
CA PRO A 35 -23.00 -3.12 -1.68
C PRO A 35 -24.15 -2.96 -2.68
N LYS A 36 -24.38 -1.72 -3.14
CA LYS A 36 -25.53 -1.41 -4.00
C LYS A 36 -25.44 -1.90 -5.46
N ARG A 37 -24.25 -2.21 -6.00
CA ARG A 37 -23.99 -3.02 -7.23
C ARG A 37 -22.57 -2.75 -7.75
N LEU A 38 -21.91 -3.83 -8.19
CA LEU A 38 -21.06 -4.03 -9.39
C LEU A 38 -20.22 -5.32 -9.22
N PHE A 39 -19.92 -5.70 -7.97
CA PHE A 39 -19.13 -6.91 -7.66
C PHE A 39 -19.59 -7.68 -6.40
N GLY A 40 -20.72 -7.31 -5.80
CA GLY A 40 -21.28 -7.96 -4.61
C GLY A 40 -20.45 -7.79 -3.32
N ARG A 41 -20.96 -8.33 -2.21
CA ARG A 41 -20.41 -8.11 -0.84
C ARG A 41 -19.01 -8.67 -0.67
N PHE A 42 -18.74 -9.80 -1.30
CA PHE A 42 -17.46 -10.48 -1.22
C PHE A 42 -16.33 -9.71 -1.90
N CYS A 43 -16.58 -9.12 -3.08
CA CYS A 43 -15.58 -8.33 -3.77
C CYS A 43 -15.32 -7.01 -3.06
N THR A 44 -16.36 -6.28 -2.63
CA THR A 44 -16.21 -5.02 -1.87
C THR A 44 -15.36 -5.23 -0.62
N ARG A 45 -15.59 -6.33 0.11
CA ARG A 45 -14.80 -6.69 1.29
C ARG A 45 -13.32 -6.88 0.97
N ARG A 46 -13.01 -7.54 -0.15
CA ARG A 46 -11.62 -7.80 -0.56
C ARG A 46 -10.94 -6.55 -1.12
N VAL A 47 -11.64 -5.75 -1.91
CA VAL A 47 -11.14 -4.47 -2.42
C VAL A 47 -10.82 -3.52 -1.27
N LEU A 48 -11.70 -3.42 -0.26
CA LEU A 48 -11.45 -2.57 0.91
C LEU A 48 -10.21 -3.02 1.68
N LYS A 49 -10.04 -4.33 1.90
CA LYS A 49 -8.81 -4.88 2.49
C LYS A 49 -7.57 -4.56 1.63
N GLY A 50 -7.68 -4.75 0.32
CA GLY A 50 -6.60 -4.46 -0.63
C GLY A 50 -6.15 -3.00 -0.58
N LEU A 51 -7.10 -2.06 -0.67
CA LEU A 51 -6.82 -0.62 -0.56
C LEU A 51 -6.25 -0.24 0.81
N TRP A 52 -6.69 -0.90 1.88
CA TRP A 52 -6.15 -0.67 3.22
C TRP A 52 -4.68 -1.08 3.33
N HIS A 53 -4.34 -2.29 2.87
CA HIS A 53 -2.95 -2.76 2.89
C HIS A 53 -2.07 -1.96 1.93
N PHE A 54 -2.59 -1.57 0.75
CA PHE A 54 -1.86 -0.72 -0.19
C PHE A 54 -1.53 0.65 0.40
N SER A 55 -2.53 1.34 0.97
CA SER A 55 -2.28 2.63 1.63
C SER A 55 -1.29 2.52 2.78
N THR A 56 -1.34 1.42 3.57
CA THR A 56 -0.34 1.12 4.60
C THR A 56 1.07 0.97 4.00
N ALA A 57 1.21 0.22 2.90
CA ALA A 57 2.49 0.06 2.21
C ALA A 57 3.02 1.40 1.68
N CYS A 58 2.15 2.28 1.15
CA CYS A 58 2.54 3.62 0.72
C CYS A 58 3.08 4.48 1.88
N TRP A 59 2.48 4.41 3.08
CA TRP A 59 3.02 5.10 4.26
C TRP A 59 4.46 4.69 4.55
N PHE A 60 4.75 3.37 4.56
CA PHE A 60 6.12 2.88 4.75
C PHE A 60 7.05 3.26 3.59
N GLY A 61 6.51 3.34 2.38
CA GLY A 61 7.24 3.86 1.21
C GLY A 61 7.69 5.31 1.35
N PHE A 62 6.80 6.18 1.80
CA PHE A 62 7.16 7.56 2.11
C PHE A 62 8.16 7.65 3.26
N ALA A 63 8.02 6.80 4.28
CA ALA A 63 9.02 6.70 5.34
C ALA A 63 10.41 6.34 4.77
N ALA A 64 10.50 5.37 3.87
CA ALA A 64 11.76 4.99 3.23
C ALA A 64 12.40 6.17 2.46
N LEU A 65 11.61 6.95 1.70
CA LEU A 65 12.11 8.14 1.00
C LEU A 65 12.65 9.20 1.98
N ILE A 66 11.92 9.48 3.07
CA ILE A 66 12.35 10.43 4.09
C ILE A 66 13.58 9.92 4.87
N PHE A 67 13.68 8.61 5.06
CA PHE A 67 14.83 7.99 5.70
C PHE A 67 16.10 8.19 4.86
N VAL A 68 16.04 7.97 3.54
CA VAL A 68 17.18 8.25 2.64
C VAL A 68 17.58 9.72 2.71
N LEU A 69 16.59 10.63 2.66
CA LEU A 69 16.82 12.07 2.84
C LEU A 69 17.41 12.43 4.21
N SER A 70 17.33 11.52 5.20
CA SER A 70 17.85 11.77 6.54
C SER A 70 19.36 11.69 6.66
N PHE A 71 20.03 11.07 5.70
CA PHE A 71 21.49 10.99 5.65
C PHE A 71 22.16 12.22 5.02
N GLY A 72 21.37 13.23 4.64
CA GLY A 72 21.89 14.47 4.05
C GLY A 72 22.19 14.38 2.54
N GLU A 73 21.93 13.21 1.94
CA GLU A 73 22.06 13.00 0.50
C GLU A 73 20.69 13.19 -0.18
N THR A 74 20.69 13.84 -1.34
CA THR A 74 19.52 13.83 -2.21
C THR A 74 19.37 12.42 -2.77
N PRO A 75 18.22 11.74 -2.59
CA PRO A 75 18.03 10.40 -3.12
C PRO A 75 18.25 10.42 -4.62
N THR A 76 19.10 9.53 -5.11
CA THR A 76 19.30 9.37 -6.55
C THR A 76 17.97 8.98 -7.20
N LYS A 77 17.86 9.26 -8.50
CA LYS A 77 16.74 8.81 -9.32
C LYS A 77 16.54 7.29 -9.14
N GLU A 78 17.62 6.51 -9.22
CA GLU A 78 17.59 5.05 -9.06
C GLU A 78 17.05 4.63 -7.70
N THR A 79 17.49 5.26 -6.60
CA THR A 79 17.03 4.93 -5.24
C THR A 79 15.52 5.18 -5.10
N SER A 80 15.04 6.30 -5.63
CA SER A 80 13.61 6.64 -5.59
C SER A 80 12.78 5.64 -6.40
N ILE A 81 13.23 5.30 -7.60
CA ILE A 81 12.58 4.31 -8.47
C ILE A 81 12.59 2.93 -7.81
N MET A 82 13.70 2.53 -7.18
CA MET A 82 13.81 1.25 -6.47
C MET A 82 12.79 1.14 -5.33
N ILE A 83 12.63 2.19 -4.53
CA ILE A 83 11.63 2.25 -3.46
C ILE A 83 10.21 2.09 -4.04
N VAL A 84 9.88 2.84 -5.09
CA VAL A 84 8.57 2.75 -5.77
C VAL A 84 8.34 1.34 -6.32
N SER A 85 9.30 0.78 -7.06
CA SER A 85 9.24 -0.57 -7.60
C SER A 85 9.02 -1.62 -6.52
N PHE A 86 9.67 -1.48 -5.37
CA PHE A 86 9.52 -2.40 -4.23
C PHE A 86 8.11 -2.33 -3.63
N ILE A 87 7.59 -1.13 -3.34
CA ILE A 87 6.24 -0.94 -2.76
C ILE A 87 5.18 -1.53 -3.68
N PHE A 88 5.26 -1.23 -4.98
CA PHE A 88 4.30 -1.72 -5.97
C PHE A 88 4.44 -3.23 -6.21
N SER A 89 5.65 -3.80 -6.14
CA SER A 89 5.86 -5.26 -6.22
C SER A 89 5.21 -5.97 -5.04
N VAL A 90 5.49 -5.53 -3.81
CA VAL A 90 4.90 -6.11 -2.59
C VAL A 90 3.38 -5.96 -2.61
N SER A 91 2.87 -4.80 -3.03
CA SER A 91 1.43 -4.54 -3.13
C SER A 91 0.76 -5.39 -4.21
N GLY A 92 1.41 -5.57 -5.36
CA GLY A 92 0.97 -6.45 -6.44
C GLY A 92 0.92 -7.91 -6.00
N TRP A 93 1.96 -8.37 -5.30
CA TRP A 93 2.02 -9.71 -4.70
C TRP A 93 0.89 -9.92 -3.68
N LEU A 94 0.67 -8.99 -2.75
CA LEU A 94 -0.40 -9.08 -1.77
C LEU A 94 -1.79 -9.09 -2.44
N SER A 95 -1.97 -8.30 -3.50
CA SER A 95 -3.21 -8.24 -4.28
C SER A 95 -3.45 -9.52 -5.09
N SER A 96 -2.40 -10.18 -5.58
CA SER A 96 -2.48 -11.46 -6.32
C SER A 96 -3.20 -12.57 -5.56
N SER A 97 -3.06 -12.56 -4.23
CA SER A 97 -3.63 -13.56 -3.33
C SER A 97 -5.15 -13.39 -3.15
N LEU A 98 -5.73 -12.28 -3.63
CA LEU A 98 -7.14 -11.94 -3.47
C LEU A 98 -7.96 -12.25 -4.74
N LYS A 99 -8.55 -13.45 -4.83
CA LYS A 99 -9.40 -13.93 -5.96
C LYS A 99 -10.31 -12.89 -6.68
N CYS A 100 -10.95 -11.94 -5.99
CA CYS A 100 -11.77 -10.89 -6.63
C CYS A 100 -11.02 -9.59 -6.96
N ALA A 101 -10.00 -9.22 -6.19
CA ALA A 101 -9.16 -8.05 -6.49
C ALA A 101 -8.07 -8.39 -7.53
N ARG A 102 -7.89 -9.69 -7.81
CA ARG A 102 -6.99 -10.26 -8.81
C ARG A 102 -7.22 -9.70 -10.21
N THR A 103 -8.40 -9.17 -10.56
CA THR A 103 -8.64 -8.81 -11.96
C THR A 103 -8.21 -7.37 -12.31
N ILE A 104 -8.08 -6.46 -11.32
CA ILE A 104 -7.84 -5.04 -11.61
C ILE A 104 -6.52 -4.56 -11.02
N TYR A 105 -6.32 -4.71 -9.70
CA TYR A 105 -5.21 -4.01 -9.04
C TYR A 105 -3.87 -4.71 -9.14
N TRP A 106 -3.85 -6.06 -9.11
CA TRP A 106 -2.58 -6.79 -9.11
C TRP A 106 -1.74 -6.52 -10.36
N LEU A 107 -2.40 -6.38 -11.51
CA LEU A 107 -1.75 -6.30 -12.81
C LEU A 107 -1.19 -4.90 -12.98
N SER A 108 -1.98 -3.88 -12.61
CA SER A 108 -1.52 -2.50 -12.56
C SER A 108 -0.32 -2.34 -11.62
N PHE A 109 -0.35 -2.95 -10.42
CA PHE A 109 0.76 -2.84 -9.48
C PHE A 109 2.03 -3.53 -9.98
N ILE A 110 1.91 -4.74 -10.52
CA ILE A 110 3.06 -5.45 -11.12
C ILE A 110 3.57 -4.72 -12.37
N LEU A 111 2.69 -4.16 -13.19
CA LEU A 111 3.07 -3.37 -14.36
C LEU A 111 3.84 -2.11 -13.97
N ILE A 112 3.34 -1.34 -12.99
CA ILE A 112 4.04 -0.16 -12.47
C ILE A 112 5.42 -0.55 -11.94
N ALA A 113 5.50 -1.65 -11.17
CA ALA A 113 6.77 -2.14 -10.66
C ALA A 113 7.74 -2.54 -11.78
N GLY A 114 7.27 -3.28 -12.80
CA GLY A 114 8.09 -3.70 -13.93
C GLY A 114 8.59 -2.53 -14.78
N LEU A 115 7.71 -1.58 -15.12
CA LEU A 115 8.07 -0.37 -15.86
C LEU A 115 9.02 0.52 -15.08
N SER A 116 8.82 0.62 -13.77
CA SER A 116 9.74 1.37 -12.90
C SER A 116 11.11 0.69 -12.85
N ALA A 117 11.15 -0.63 -12.69
CA ALA A 117 12.39 -1.41 -12.66
C ALA A 117 13.20 -1.33 -13.98
N SER A 118 12.56 -1.13 -15.15
CA SER A 118 13.29 -0.94 -16.42
C SER A 118 14.02 0.42 -16.54
N HIS A 119 13.80 1.34 -15.60
CA HIS A 119 14.43 2.66 -15.55
C HIS A 119 15.44 2.81 -14.41
N ILE A 120 15.77 1.71 -13.72
CA ILE A 120 16.90 1.57 -12.79
C ILE A 120 18.11 1.12 -13.60
#